data_AF-A0A811TZR5-F1
#
_entry.id   AF-A0A811TZR5-F1
#
_cell.length_a   1.000
_cell.length_b   1.000
_cell.length_c   1.000
_cell.angle_alpha   90.00
_cell.angle_beta   90.00
_cell.angle_gamma   90.00
#
_symmetry.space_group_name_H-M   'P 1'
#
loop_
_entity.id
_entity.type
_entity.pdbx_description
1 polymer ?
#
loop_
_entity_poly.entity_id
_entity_poly.type
_entity_poly.pdbx_seq_one_letter_code
_entity_poly.pdbx_strand_id
1 'polypeptide(L)'
;MAKERALDRDGDECKLGEYQREHEDATADMPAYVSNPINAYLLTKRLTTDWRQVENLMAHDVGVEFLNNITNYRHVMKFPSDEDLNGAAVALMRLQDTYKLDTSSVARGMLNGIQYSTEMSSDDCFELGRQSYVNHDYYHTVLWMNEAMTRLQEEPQNQTQSFTRADILEYLAFSTYKRNVERALTMTNELLELTPDHERARGNKVFYEKEIAELQAERKVKGDDGSESTPVSDLVSSSNLVSPFV
;
A
#
# COMPACT_ATOMS: atom_id res chain seq x y z
N MET A 1 -35.08 -8.80 8.63
CA MET A 1 -33.78 -8.12 8.79
C MET A 1 -33.37 -7.31 7.55
N ALA A 2 -32.88 -7.89 6.45
CA ALA A 2 -32.41 -7.08 5.30
C ALA A 2 -33.53 -6.39 4.50
N LYS A 3 -34.70 -7.03 4.39
CA LYS A 3 -35.85 -6.52 3.62
C LYS A 3 -36.63 -5.39 4.33
N GLU A 4 -36.47 -5.30 5.64
CA GLU A 4 -37.14 -4.31 6.51
C GLU A 4 -36.31 -3.00 6.59
N ARG A 5 -34.98 -3.13 6.66
CA ARG A 5 -34.02 -2.02 6.56
C ARG A 5 -33.98 -1.32 5.20
N ALA A 6 -34.49 -1.97 4.15
CA ALA A 6 -34.60 -1.39 2.82
C ALA A 6 -35.82 -0.47 2.69
N LEU A 7 -36.93 -0.78 3.37
CA LEU A 7 -38.12 0.09 3.41
C LEU A 7 -37.87 1.36 4.24
N ASP A 8 -37.11 1.26 5.35
CA ASP A 8 -36.79 2.43 6.18
C ASP A 8 -35.89 3.45 5.46
N ARG A 9 -34.89 2.98 4.70
CA ARG A 9 -33.98 3.88 3.95
C ARG A 9 -34.71 4.69 2.87
N ASP A 10 -35.64 4.06 2.15
CA ASP A 10 -36.43 4.72 1.11
C ASP A 10 -37.38 5.79 1.71
N GLY A 11 -37.89 5.53 2.92
CA GLY A 11 -38.71 6.48 3.68
C GLY A 11 -37.91 7.68 4.24
N ASP A 12 -36.66 7.46 4.66
CA ASP A 12 -35.80 8.52 5.20
C ASP A 12 -35.26 9.44 4.10
N GLU A 13 -34.90 8.92 2.93
CA GLU A 13 -34.51 9.73 1.76
C GLU A 13 -35.68 10.60 1.26
N CYS A 14 -36.90 10.06 1.27
CA CYS A 14 -38.11 10.80 0.90
C CYS A 14 -38.38 11.97 1.88
N LYS A 15 -38.25 11.73 3.19
CA LYS A 15 -38.40 12.78 4.22
C LYS A 15 -37.35 13.88 4.10
N LEU A 16 -36.09 13.54 3.81
CA LEU A 16 -35.02 14.51 3.61
C LEU A 16 -35.32 15.44 2.42
N GLY A 17 -35.91 14.92 1.35
CA GLY A 17 -36.34 15.72 0.20
C GLY A 17 -37.49 16.68 0.52
N GLU A 18 -38.50 16.23 1.26
CA GLU A 18 -39.59 17.11 1.76
C GLU A 18 -39.04 18.22 2.64
N TYR A 19 -38.09 17.86 3.51
CA TYR A 19 -37.41 18.73 4.42
C TYR A 19 -36.62 19.84 3.75
N GLN A 20 -35.99 19.54 2.63
CA GLN A 20 -35.22 20.49 1.84
C GLN A 20 -36.12 21.46 1.09
N ARG A 21 -37.24 20.98 0.52
CA ARG A 21 -38.23 21.82 -0.16
C ARG A 21 -38.90 22.81 0.79
N GLU A 22 -39.32 22.36 1.96
CA GLU A 22 -39.91 23.25 2.97
C GLU A 22 -38.92 24.32 3.46
N HIS A 23 -37.62 23.99 3.52
CA HIS A 23 -36.58 24.95 3.87
C HIS A 23 -36.42 26.02 2.79
N GLU A 24 -36.45 25.64 1.52
CA GLU A 24 -36.43 26.58 0.38
C GLU A 24 -37.65 27.52 0.39
N ASP A 25 -38.86 26.99 0.63
CA ASP A 25 -40.08 27.79 0.73
C ASP A 25 -40.06 28.75 1.93
N ALA A 26 -39.57 28.30 3.09
CA ALA A 26 -39.47 29.12 4.30
C ALA A 26 -38.37 30.19 4.22
N THR A 27 -37.28 29.93 3.49
CA THR A 27 -36.19 30.90 3.28
C THR A 27 -36.53 31.96 2.24
N ALA A 28 -37.42 31.64 1.29
CA ALA A 28 -37.90 32.59 0.28
C ALA A 28 -38.76 33.72 0.89
N ASP A 29 -39.70 33.41 1.79
CA ASP A 29 -40.50 34.41 2.52
C ASP A 29 -40.96 33.89 3.88
N MET A 30 -40.13 34.09 4.90
CA MET A 30 -40.38 33.60 6.25
C MET A 30 -41.66 34.18 6.88
N PRO A 31 -41.93 35.51 6.86
CA PRO A 31 -43.16 36.07 7.42
C PRO A 31 -44.44 35.52 6.78
N ALA A 32 -44.49 35.38 5.46
CA ALA A 32 -45.65 34.80 4.78
C ALA A 32 -45.79 33.30 5.09
N TYR A 33 -44.68 32.57 5.14
CA TYR A 33 -44.67 31.14 5.43
C TYR A 33 -45.21 30.84 6.84
N VAL A 34 -44.76 31.56 7.88
CA VAL A 34 -45.23 31.35 9.26
C VAL A 34 -46.61 31.94 9.54
N SER A 35 -47.10 32.83 8.67
CA SER A 35 -48.48 33.34 8.78
C SER A 35 -49.53 32.28 8.46
N ASN A 36 -49.14 31.22 7.74
CA ASN A 36 -49.98 30.04 7.54
C ASN A 36 -49.91 29.14 8.79
N PRO A 37 -51.03 28.94 9.51
CA PRO A 37 -51.04 28.19 10.77
C PRO A 37 -50.63 26.70 10.59
N ILE A 38 -50.81 26.12 9.40
CA ILE A 38 -50.37 24.76 9.10
C ILE A 38 -48.84 24.72 9.02
N ASN A 39 -48.24 25.64 8.28
CA ASN A 39 -46.79 25.74 8.13
C ASN A 39 -46.11 26.06 9.48
N ALA A 40 -46.70 26.96 10.27
CA ALA A 40 -46.21 27.27 11.63
C ALA A 40 -46.23 26.04 12.55
N TYR A 41 -47.29 25.23 12.49
CA TYR A 41 -47.39 23.98 13.23
C TYR A 41 -46.36 22.95 12.77
N LEU A 42 -46.21 22.74 11.45
CA LEU A 42 -45.25 21.79 10.88
C LEU A 42 -43.81 22.17 11.25
N LEU A 43 -43.44 23.45 11.12
CA LEU A 43 -42.13 23.95 11.53
C LEU A 43 -41.87 23.72 13.03
N THR A 44 -42.86 24.02 13.87
CA THR A 44 -42.75 23.81 15.32
C THR A 44 -42.59 22.33 15.67
N LYS A 45 -43.39 21.44 15.06
CA LYS A 45 -43.27 19.99 15.24
C LYS A 45 -41.89 19.50 14.79
N ARG A 46 -41.39 20.01 13.67
CA ARG A 46 -40.11 19.59 13.10
C ARG A 46 -38.92 19.96 13.98
N LEU A 47 -38.90 21.20 14.50
CA LEU A 47 -37.84 21.68 15.39
C LEU A 47 -37.90 21.06 16.80
N THR A 48 -39.04 20.52 17.22
CA THR A 48 -39.20 19.97 18.57
C THR A 48 -39.17 18.44 18.60
N THR A 49 -39.95 17.80 17.74
CA THR A 49 -40.21 16.35 17.77
C THR A 49 -39.35 15.61 16.76
N ASP A 50 -39.31 16.09 15.52
CA ASP A 50 -38.58 15.41 14.45
C ASP A 50 -37.07 15.57 14.65
N TRP A 51 -36.60 16.77 15.05
CA TRP A 51 -35.20 17.01 15.38
C TRP A 51 -34.68 16.11 16.50
N ARG A 52 -35.49 15.86 17.54
CA ARG A 52 -35.14 14.93 18.63
C ARG A 52 -35.00 13.49 18.13
N GLN A 53 -35.78 13.08 17.12
CA GLN A 53 -35.64 11.75 16.52
C GLN A 53 -34.33 11.64 15.72
N VAL A 54 -34.00 12.67 14.94
CA VAL A 54 -32.73 12.75 14.20
C VAL A 54 -31.55 12.74 15.16
N GLU A 55 -31.59 13.53 16.23
CA GLU A 55 -30.56 13.54 17.27
C GLU A 55 -30.37 12.17 17.91
N ASN A 56 -31.45 11.48 18.27
CA ASN A 56 -31.38 10.12 18.83
C ASN A 56 -30.83 9.07 17.86
N LEU A 57 -31.09 9.24 16.56
CA LEU A 57 -30.57 8.38 15.50
C LEU A 57 -29.07 8.64 15.29
N MET A 58 -28.65 9.91 15.27
CA MET A 58 -27.24 10.30 15.16
C MET A 58 -26.43 9.92 16.42
N ALA A 59 -27.08 9.93 17.59
CA ALA A 59 -26.48 9.50 18.85
C ALA A 59 -26.32 7.97 18.97
N HIS A 60 -26.98 7.18 18.11
CA HIS A 60 -26.76 5.74 18.03
C HIS A 60 -25.45 5.44 17.28
N ASP A 61 -24.38 5.25 18.04
CA ASP A 61 -23.11 4.78 17.51
C ASP A 61 -23.19 3.30 17.15
N VAL A 62 -23.56 3.01 15.91
CA VAL A 62 -23.54 1.64 15.34
C VAL A 62 -22.14 1.02 15.32
N GLY A 63 -21.09 1.84 15.44
CA GLY A 63 -19.70 1.39 15.50
C GLY A 63 -19.37 0.70 16.82
N VAL A 64 -19.96 1.12 17.94
CA VAL A 64 -19.68 0.54 19.26
C VAL A 64 -20.12 -0.92 19.36
N GLU A 65 -21.29 -1.27 18.83
CA GLU A 65 -21.76 -2.67 18.83
C GLU A 65 -20.85 -3.56 17.96
N PHE A 66 -20.44 -3.07 16.79
CA PHE A 66 -19.52 -3.76 15.91
C PHE A 66 -18.13 -3.95 16.54
N LEU A 67 -17.59 -2.90 17.15
CA LEU A 67 -16.31 -2.93 17.86
C LEU A 67 -16.36 -3.87 19.06
N ASN A 68 -17.44 -3.87 19.84
CA ASN A 68 -17.63 -4.81 20.95
C ASN A 68 -17.67 -6.26 20.45
N ASN A 69 -18.33 -6.51 19.32
CA ASN A 69 -18.36 -7.85 18.73
C ASN A 69 -16.97 -8.31 18.27
N ILE A 70 -16.22 -7.46 17.54
CA ILE A 70 -14.83 -7.75 17.15
C ILE A 70 -13.94 -7.97 18.37
N THR A 71 -14.12 -7.17 19.42
CA THR A 71 -13.34 -7.27 20.65
C THR A 71 -13.61 -8.60 21.35
N ASN A 72 -14.88 -9.02 21.42
CA ASN A 72 -15.25 -10.35 21.90
C ASN A 72 -14.63 -11.47 21.05
N TYR A 73 -14.64 -11.33 19.72
CA TYR A 73 -13.96 -12.30 18.84
C TYR A 73 -12.45 -12.35 19.08
N ARG A 74 -11.77 -11.22 19.33
CA ARG A 74 -10.34 -11.20 19.70
C ARG A 74 -10.06 -11.91 21.03
N HIS A 75 -11.01 -11.90 21.97
CA HIS A 75 -10.87 -12.62 23.24
C HIS A 75 -11.08 -14.13 23.09
N VAL A 76 -11.96 -14.56 22.17
CA VAL A 76 -12.28 -15.98 21.94
C VAL A 76 -11.37 -16.64 20.91
N MET A 77 -10.90 -15.89 19.92
CA MET A 77 -9.98 -16.32 18.86
C MET A 77 -8.74 -15.44 18.86
N LYS A 78 -7.57 -16.06 19.04
CA LYS A 78 -6.30 -15.36 18.95
C LYS A 78 -6.04 -14.97 17.49
N PHE A 79 -6.03 -13.67 17.20
CA PHE A 79 -5.73 -13.19 15.86
C PHE A 79 -4.23 -13.35 15.54
N PRO A 80 -3.88 -13.56 14.26
CA PRO A 80 -2.49 -13.50 13.82
C PRO A 80 -1.84 -12.17 14.21
N SER A 81 -0.56 -12.25 14.50
CA SER A 81 0.33 -11.14 14.80
C SER A 81 1.14 -10.71 13.57
N ASP A 82 1.90 -9.63 13.70
CA ASP A 82 2.82 -9.18 12.65
C ASP A 82 3.90 -10.25 12.33
N GLU A 83 4.26 -11.09 13.30
CA GLU A 83 5.17 -12.21 13.10
C GLU A 83 4.56 -13.28 12.17
N ASP A 84 3.27 -13.57 12.33
CA ASP A 84 2.55 -14.52 11.49
C ASP A 84 2.45 -14.00 10.04
N LEU A 85 2.20 -12.69 9.88
CA LEU A 85 2.18 -12.05 8.56
C LEU A 85 3.57 -12.12 7.88
N ASN A 86 4.64 -11.78 8.60
CA ASN A 86 6.00 -11.89 8.09
C ASN A 86 6.36 -13.35 7.74
N GLY A 87 5.95 -14.32 8.57
CA GLY A 87 6.14 -15.74 8.30
C GLY A 87 5.43 -16.19 7.02
N ALA A 88 4.21 -15.70 6.78
CA ALA A 88 3.48 -15.98 5.55
C ALA A 88 4.16 -15.39 4.31
N ALA A 89 4.69 -14.16 4.39
CA ALA A 89 5.44 -13.56 3.30
C ALA A 89 6.73 -14.32 2.99
N VAL A 90 7.51 -14.70 4.01
CA VAL A 90 8.72 -15.52 3.82
C VAL A 90 8.38 -16.86 3.18
N ALA A 91 7.29 -17.51 3.60
CA ALA A 91 6.84 -18.74 2.98
C ALA A 91 6.45 -18.55 1.50
N LEU A 92 5.78 -17.44 1.17
CA LEU A 92 5.42 -17.09 -0.20
C LEU A 92 6.68 -16.88 -1.07
N MET A 93 7.69 -16.15 -0.58
CA MET A 93 8.96 -15.95 -1.30
C MET A 93 9.68 -17.28 -1.54
N ARG A 94 9.68 -18.18 -0.55
CA ARG A 94 10.24 -19.54 -0.72
C ARG A 94 9.55 -20.32 -1.83
N LEU A 95 8.21 -20.24 -1.92
CA LEU A 95 7.46 -20.89 -2.99
C LEU A 95 7.77 -20.23 -4.35
N GLN A 96 7.85 -18.91 -4.39
CA GLN A 96 8.23 -18.15 -5.58
C GLN A 96 9.59 -18.62 -6.11
N ASP A 97 10.60 -18.74 -5.26
CA ASP A 97 11.93 -19.23 -5.63
C ASP A 97 11.92 -20.70 -6.06
N THR A 98 11.28 -21.56 -5.27
CA THR A 98 11.25 -23.02 -5.49
C THR A 98 10.65 -23.36 -6.85
N TYR A 99 9.58 -22.66 -7.22
CA TYR A 99 8.85 -22.90 -8.47
C TYR A 99 9.15 -21.88 -9.56
N LYS A 100 10.08 -20.94 -9.32
CA LYS A 100 10.44 -19.86 -10.24
C LYS A 100 9.22 -19.10 -10.76
N LEU A 101 8.32 -18.76 -9.83
CA LEU A 101 7.06 -18.09 -10.15
C LEU A 101 7.32 -16.63 -10.51
N ASP A 102 6.67 -16.18 -11.58
CA ASP A 102 6.67 -14.78 -11.96
C ASP A 102 5.83 -13.94 -10.98
N THR A 103 6.40 -12.82 -10.51
CA THR A 103 5.77 -11.96 -9.51
C THR A 103 4.39 -11.47 -9.95
N SER A 104 4.23 -11.10 -11.21
CA SER A 104 2.95 -10.61 -11.73
C SER A 104 1.89 -11.70 -11.80
N SER A 105 2.31 -12.96 -12.00
CA SER A 105 1.41 -14.12 -11.99
C SER A 105 0.96 -14.44 -10.57
N VAL A 106 1.89 -14.42 -9.61
CA VAL A 106 1.57 -14.60 -8.18
C VAL A 106 0.62 -13.51 -7.70
N ALA A 107 0.91 -12.24 -8.02
CA ALA A 107 0.08 -11.10 -7.63
C ALA A 107 -1.33 -11.16 -8.24
N ARG A 108 -1.51 -11.72 -9.44
CA ARG A 108 -2.83 -11.96 -10.04
C ARG A 108 -3.54 -13.21 -9.49
N GLY A 109 -2.93 -13.92 -8.56
CA GLY A 109 -3.46 -15.19 -8.04
C GLY A 109 -3.45 -16.30 -9.08
N MET A 110 -2.60 -16.22 -10.10
CA MET A 110 -2.54 -17.16 -11.21
C MET A 110 -1.34 -18.10 -11.11
N LEU A 111 -1.62 -19.40 -11.17
CA LEU A 111 -0.61 -20.45 -11.27
C LEU A 111 -0.94 -21.35 -12.46
N ASN A 112 0.02 -21.59 -13.36
CA ASN A 112 -0.17 -22.39 -14.58
C ASN A 112 -1.38 -21.95 -15.44
N GLY A 113 -1.68 -20.65 -15.47
CA GLY A 113 -2.80 -20.09 -16.25
C GLY A 113 -4.19 -20.28 -15.61
N ILE A 114 -4.27 -20.80 -14.39
CA ILE A 114 -5.52 -20.93 -13.63
C ILE A 114 -5.49 -19.90 -12.50
N GLN A 115 -6.57 -19.11 -12.35
CA GLN A 115 -6.74 -18.18 -11.24
C GLN A 115 -7.28 -18.92 -10.02
N TYR A 116 -6.45 -19.00 -8.98
CA TYR A 116 -6.75 -19.71 -7.73
C TYR A 116 -7.17 -18.78 -6.60
N SER A 117 -6.85 -17.49 -6.69
CA SER A 117 -7.16 -16.51 -5.66
C SER A 117 -7.59 -15.17 -6.24
N THR A 118 -8.07 -14.30 -5.36
CA THR A 118 -8.20 -12.87 -5.65
C THR A 118 -6.84 -12.27 -5.97
N GLU A 119 -6.87 -11.21 -6.78
CA GLU A 119 -5.67 -10.44 -7.09
C GLU A 119 -5.24 -9.62 -5.87
N MET A 120 -3.92 -9.47 -5.72
CA MET A 120 -3.28 -8.60 -4.74
C MET A 120 -3.39 -7.16 -5.22
N SER A 121 -3.67 -6.25 -4.29
CA SER A 121 -3.66 -4.81 -4.54
C SER A 121 -2.23 -4.26 -4.60
N SER A 122 -2.11 -2.99 -5.00
CA SER A 122 -0.85 -2.25 -4.89
C SER A 122 -0.32 -2.17 -3.45
N ASP A 123 -1.18 -2.03 -2.43
CA ASP A 123 -0.80 -2.06 -1.01
C ASP A 123 -0.27 -3.44 -0.56
N ASP A 124 -0.91 -4.52 -0.99
CA ASP A 124 -0.46 -5.88 -0.65
C ASP A 124 0.94 -6.16 -1.22
N CYS A 125 1.20 -5.72 -2.46
CA CYS A 125 2.51 -5.86 -3.11
C CYS A 125 3.57 -5.00 -2.41
N PHE A 126 3.20 -3.79 -1.99
CA PHE A 126 4.10 -2.90 -1.24
C PHE A 126 4.49 -3.51 0.11
N GLU A 127 3.54 -4.06 0.85
CA GLU A 127 3.81 -4.69 2.15
C GLU A 127 4.70 -5.93 2.00
N LEU A 128 4.51 -6.76 0.97
CA LEU A 128 5.43 -7.87 0.67
C LEU A 128 6.86 -7.39 0.37
N GLY A 129 6.99 -6.31 -0.41
CA GLY A 129 8.28 -5.69 -0.69
C GLY A 129 8.95 -5.18 0.59
N ARG A 130 8.19 -4.54 1.49
CA ARG A 130 8.68 -4.01 2.76
C ARG A 130 9.11 -5.12 3.72
N GLN A 131 8.35 -6.22 3.82
CA GLN A 131 8.75 -7.37 4.64
C GLN A 131 10.01 -8.04 4.09
N SER A 132 10.11 -8.18 2.77
CA SER A 132 11.33 -8.68 2.12
C SER A 132 12.54 -7.80 2.44
N TYR A 133 12.37 -6.47 2.43
CA TYR A 133 13.42 -5.52 2.78
C TYR A 133 13.88 -5.67 4.23
N VAL A 134 12.93 -5.75 5.17
CA VAL A 134 13.22 -5.96 6.60
C VAL A 134 13.99 -7.27 6.81
N ASN A 135 13.65 -8.31 6.05
CA ASN A 135 14.35 -9.60 6.06
C ASN A 135 15.67 -9.60 5.26
N HIS A 136 16.10 -8.45 4.74
CA HIS A 136 17.33 -8.25 3.95
C HIS A 136 17.34 -9.01 2.62
N ASP A 137 16.16 -9.40 2.14
CA ASP A 137 15.96 -9.99 0.83
C ASP A 137 15.74 -8.88 -0.20
N TYR A 138 16.83 -8.24 -0.60
CA TYR A 138 16.80 -7.16 -1.59
C TYR A 138 16.38 -7.65 -2.98
N TYR A 139 16.51 -8.95 -3.27
CA TYR A 139 16.07 -9.51 -4.54
C TYR A 139 14.54 -9.47 -4.63
N HIS A 140 13.85 -10.05 -3.65
CA HIS A 140 12.39 -10.02 -3.59
C HIS A 140 11.84 -8.61 -3.34
N THR A 141 12.55 -7.78 -2.58
CA THR A 141 12.19 -6.36 -2.42
C THR A 141 12.05 -5.69 -3.78
N VAL A 142 13.03 -5.85 -4.66
CA VAL A 142 12.99 -5.23 -6.00
C VAL A 142 11.84 -5.79 -6.83
N LEU A 143 11.59 -7.10 -6.79
CA LEU A 143 10.49 -7.71 -7.53
C LEU A 143 9.13 -7.15 -7.10
N TRP A 144 8.84 -7.18 -5.81
CA TRP A 144 7.54 -6.77 -5.28
C TRP A 144 7.32 -5.26 -5.31
N MET A 145 8.36 -4.46 -5.11
CA MET A 145 8.26 -2.99 -5.25
C MET A 145 8.02 -2.57 -6.70
N ASN A 146 8.58 -3.26 -7.70
CA ASN A 146 8.26 -3.00 -9.10
C ASN A 146 6.81 -3.41 -9.44
N GLU A 147 6.32 -4.52 -8.88
CA GLU A 147 4.93 -4.95 -9.06
C GLU A 147 3.96 -3.94 -8.43
N ALA A 148 4.28 -3.45 -7.22
CA ALA A 148 3.52 -2.39 -6.56
C ALA A 148 3.52 -1.10 -7.40
N MET A 149 4.66 -0.72 -7.99
CA MET A 149 4.76 0.46 -8.87
C MET A 149 3.87 0.34 -10.11
N THR A 150 3.85 -0.85 -10.73
CA THR A 150 3.04 -1.14 -11.91
C THR A 150 1.56 -1.02 -11.56
N ARG A 151 1.12 -1.70 -10.49
CA ARG A 151 -0.28 -1.65 -10.03
C ARG A 151 -0.71 -0.26 -9.60
N LEU A 152 0.16 0.52 -8.95
CA LEU A 152 -0.12 1.90 -8.58
C LEU A 152 -0.53 2.76 -9.80
N GLN A 153 0.03 2.48 -10.98
CA GLN A 153 -0.31 3.18 -12.22
C GLN A 153 -1.62 2.68 -12.85
N GLU A 154 -1.94 1.40 -12.65
CA GLU A 154 -3.15 0.75 -13.15
C GLU A 154 -4.38 1.01 -12.26
N GLU A 155 -4.16 1.32 -10.98
CA GLU A 155 -5.19 1.58 -9.94
C GLU A 155 -5.26 3.07 -9.50
N PRO A 156 -5.34 4.07 -10.39
CA PRO A 156 -5.23 5.49 -10.01
C PRO A 156 -6.39 6.03 -9.16
N GLN A 157 -7.46 5.24 -8.99
CA GLN A 157 -8.67 5.62 -8.25
C GLN A 157 -8.73 5.03 -6.84
N ASN A 158 -7.71 4.29 -6.41
CA ASN A 158 -7.67 3.69 -5.08
C ASN A 158 -7.23 4.76 -4.04
N GLN A 159 -8.19 5.57 -3.57
CA GLN A 159 -7.93 6.75 -2.72
C GLN A 159 -7.46 6.44 -1.28
N THR A 160 -7.30 5.16 -0.94
CA THR A 160 -6.94 4.69 0.41
C THR A 160 -5.55 4.09 0.51
N GLN A 161 -4.68 4.33 -0.48
CA GLN A 161 -3.32 3.82 -0.49
C GLN A 161 -2.52 4.33 0.72
N SER A 162 -1.81 3.41 1.36
CA SER A 162 -1.01 3.68 2.56
C SER A 162 0.38 4.24 2.25
N PHE A 163 0.77 4.27 0.98
CA PHE A 163 2.10 4.64 0.51
C PHE A 163 2.02 5.48 -0.77
N THR A 164 3.13 6.09 -1.14
CA THR A 164 3.28 6.94 -2.32
C THR A 164 4.30 6.37 -3.31
N ARG A 165 4.33 6.90 -4.54
CA ARG A 165 5.39 6.61 -5.51
C ARG A 165 6.79 6.86 -4.94
N ALA A 166 6.95 7.90 -4.11
CA ALA A 166 8.20 8.23 -3.45
C ALA A 166 8.67 7.10 -2.51
N ASP A 167 7.76 6.52 -1.73
CA ASP A 167 8.07 5.42 -0.82
C ASP A 167 8.60 4.19 -1.57
N ILE A 168 7.97 3.82 -2.69
CA ILE A 168 8.46 2.73 -3.55
C ILE A 168 9.87 3.02 -4.08
N LEU A 169 10.10 4.23 -4.59
CA LEU A 169 11.40 4.62 -5.16
C LEU A 169 12.51 4.55 -4.12
N GLU A 170 12.22 4.86 -2.86
CA GLU A 170 13.19 4.73 -1.78
C GLU A 170 13.64 3.27 -1.59
N TYR A 171 12.70 2.34 -1.45
CA TYR A 171 13.03 0.92 -1.29
C TYR A 171 13.76 0.36 -2.53
N LEU A 172 13.33 0.74 -3.74
CA LEU A 172 13.97 0.32 -4.98
C LEU A 172 15.40 0.86 -5.10
N ALA A 173 15.62 2.15 -4.84
CA ALA A 173 16.94 2.77 -4.92
C ALA A 173 17.93 2.08 -3.98
N PHE A 174 17.55 1.86 -2.73
CA PHE A 174 18.42 1.15 -1.78
C PHE A 174 18.61 -0.33 -2.15
N SER A 175 17.56 -1.03 -2.57
CA SER A 175 17.69 -2.47 -2.84
C SER A 175 18.48 -2.76 -4.12
N THR A 176 18.59 -1.79 -5.03
CA THR A 176 19.30 -1.95 -6.31
C THR A 176 20.75 -1.43 -6.30
N TYR A 177 21.14 -0.54 -5.37
CA TYR A 177 22.42 0.16 -5.49
C TYR A 177 23.63 -0.77 -5.60
N LYS A 178 23.67 -1.87 -4.83
CA LYS A 178 24.78 -2.82 -4.88
C LYS A 178 24.93 -3.53 -6.22
N ARG A 179 23.84 -3.68 -6.98
CA ARG A 179 23.85 -4.36 -8.28
C ARG A 179 24.01 -3.39 -9.43
N ASN A 180 23.42 -2.20 -9.32
CA ASN A 180 23.45 -1.18 -10.34
C ASN A 180 23.28 0.20 -9.70
N VAL A 181 24.42 0.82 -9.38
CA VAL A 181 24.49 2.14 -8.75
C VAL A 181 23.90 3.23 -9.66
N GLU A 182 24.06 3.12 -10.99
CA GLU A 182 23.50 4.07 -11.95
C GLU A 182 21.97 4.09 -11.90
N ARG A 183 21.33 2.90 -11.89
CA ARG A 183 19.88 2.78 -11.79
C ARG A 183 19.39 3.29 -10.43
N ALA A 184 20.11 3.00 -9.35
CA ALA A 184 19.79 3.52 -8.02
C ALA A 184 19.86 5.06 -7.97
N LEU A 185 20.86 5.67 -8.62
CA LEU A 185 20.98 7.12 -8.75
C LEU A 185 19.81 7.71 -9.54
N THR A 186 19.42 7.10 -10.66
CA THR A 186 18.25 7.54 -11.44
C THR A 186 16.98 7.54 -10.59
N MET A 187 16.71 6.45 -9.87
CA MET A 187 15.53 6.35 -8.98
C MET A 187 15.61 7.35 -7.81
N THR A 188 16.82 7.62 -7.30
CA THR A 188 17.03 8.63 -6.24
C THR A 188 16.81 10.05 -6.74
N ASN A 189 17.20 10.36 -7.98
CA ASN A 189 16.90 11.66 -8.58
C ASN A 189 15.40 11.84 -8.78
N GLU A 190 14.71 10.82 -9.29
CA GLU A 190 13.25 10.84 -9.42
C GLU A 190 12.56 11.02 -8.05
N LEU A 191 13.05 10.34 -7.01
CA LEU A 191 12.58 10.52 -5.63
C LEU A 191 12.72 11.98 -5.15
N LEU A 192 13.85 12.63 -5.47
CA LEU A 192 14.12 14.02 -5.10
C LEU A 192 13.31 15.03 -5.93
N GLU A 193 12.85 14.67 -7.13
CA GLU A 193 11.90 15.48 -7.90
C GLU A 193 10.52 15.49 -7.23
N LEU A 194 10.09 14.35 -6.69
CA LEU A 194 8.82 14.21 -5.97
C LEU A 194 8.89 14.79 -4.55
N THR A 195 10.00 14.56 -3.87
CA THR A 195 10.23 14.91 -2.46
C THR A 195 11.58 15.60 -2.28
N PRO A 196 11.69 16.91 -2.58
CA PRO A 196 12.96 17.62 -2.55
C PRO A 196 13.65 17.60 -1.19
N ASP A 197 12.87 17.61 -0.09
CA ASP A 197 13.34 17.65 1.29
C ASP A 197 13.57 16.27 1.92
N HIS A 198 13.62 15.22 1.12
CA HIS A 198 13.86 13.87 1.61
C HIS A 198 15.30 13.72 2.17
N GLU A 199 15.41 13.56 3.49
CA GLU A 199 16.70 13.54 4.21
C GLU A 199 17.64 12.45 3.70
N ARG A 200 17.17 11.20 3.62
CA ARG A 200 17.99 10.05 3.18
C ARG A 200 18.37 10.12 1.70
N ALA A 201 17.46 10.54 0.81
CA ALA A 201 17.70 10.58 -0.62
C ALA A 201 18.82 11.55 -1.02
N ARG A 202 18.93 12.71 -0.36
CA ARG A 202 20.04 13.66 -0.58
C ARG A 202 21.39 13.05 -0.26
N GLY A 203 21.48 12.34 0.88
CA GLY A 203 22.70 11.63 1.26
C GLY A 203 23.04 10.49 0.30
N ASN A 204 22.05 9.67 -0.06
CA ASN A 204 22.22 8.55 -0.99
C ASN A 204 22.67 9.03 -2.37
N LYS A 205 22.15 10.15 -2.87
CA LYS A 205 22.56 10.73 -4.15
C LYS A 205 24.06 11.02 -4.19
N VAL A 206 24.56 11.76 -3.19
CA VAL A 206 25.99 12.11 -3.10
C VAL A 206 26.84 10.85 -3.00
N PHE A 207 26.38 9.86 -2.22
CA PHE A 207 27.05 8.58 -2.09
C PHE A 207 27.14 7.82 -3.43
N TYR A 208 26.02 7.69 -4.16
CA TYR A 208 25.98 7.00 -5.45
C TYR A 208 26.80 7.71 -6.52
N GLU A 209 26.77 9.04 -6.59
CA GLU A 209 27.60 9.82 -7.51
C GLU A 209 29.10 9.60 -7.27
N LYS A 210 29.51 9.56 -6.01
CA LYS A 210 30.89 9.26 -5.62
C LYS A 210 31.30 7.86 -6.03
N GLU A 211 30.49 6.85 -5.70
CA GLU A 211 30.75 5.45 -6.05
C GLU A 211 30.90 5.25 -7.56
N ILE A 212 30.04 5.89 -8.37
CA ILE A 212 30.13 5.85 -9.84
C ILE A 212 31.44 6.48 -10.33
N ALA A 213 31.86 7.61 -9.75
CA ALA A 213 33.10 8.27 -10.12
C ALA A 213 34.33 7.40 -9.81
N GLU A 214 34.33 6.71 -8.68
CA GLU A 214 35.40 5.78 -8.28
C GLU A 214 35.48 4.59 -9.26
N LEU A 215 34.34 3.95 -9.57
CA LEU A 215 34.27 2.86 -10.56
C LEU A 215 34.76 3.29 -11.96
N GLN A 216 34.46 4.52 -12.36
CA GLN A 216 34.95 5.07 -13.63
C GLN A 216 36.45 5.35 -13.62
N ALA A 217 37.00 5.80 -12.49
CA ALA A 217 38.43 6.03 -12.33
C ALA A 217 39.21 4.70 -12.40
N GLU A 218 38.75 3.66 -11.71
CA GLU A 218 39.34 2.32 -11.76
C GLU A 218 39.34 1.74 -13.17
N ARG A 219 38.23 1.89 -13.90
CA ARG A 219 38.14 1.46 -15.31
C ARG A 219 39.13 2.17 -16.23
N LYS A 220 39.41 3.45 -15.98
CA LYS A 220 40.39 4.22 -16.77
C LYS A 220 41.82 3.76 -16.48
N VAL A 221 42.14 3.45 -15.23
CA VAL A 221 43.47 2.93 -14.85
C VAL A 221 43.74 1.55 -15.46
N LYS A 222 42.71 0.69 -15.57
CA LYS A 222 42.80 -0.64 -16.19
C LYS A 222 42.69 -0.65 -17.73
N GLY A 223 42.43 0.50 -18.35
CA GLY A 223 42.25 0.63 -19.79
C GLY A 223 43.45 1.22 -20.53
N ASP A 224 44.50 1.62 -19.79
CA ASP A 224 45.68 2.33 -20.29
C ASP A 224 46.95 1.45 -20.27
N ASP A 225 46.86 0.21 -19.78
CA ASP A 225 47.93 -0.78 -19.87
C ASP A 225 47.72 -1.69 -21.09
N GLY A 226 48.30 -1.30 -22.22
CA GLY A 226 48.46 -2.16 -23.40
C GLY A 226 49.37 -3.37 -23.18
N SER A 227 49.19 -4.12 -22.08
CA SER A 227 49.91 -5.36 -21.79
C SER A 227 48.96 -6.54 -21.73
N GLU A 228 49.02 -7.37 -22.77
CA GLU A 228 48.57 -8.75 -22.74
C GLU A 228 49.45 -9.50 -21.71
N SER A 229 48.94 -9.69 -20.49
CA SER A 229 49.50 -10.70 -19.59
C SER A 229 48.37 -11.36 -18.83
N THR A 230 47.89 -12.46 -19.39
CA THR A 230 47.20 -13.50 -18.64
C THR A 230 48.17 -14.03 -17.58
N PRO A 231 47.83 -14.02 -16.28
CA PRO A 231 48.49 -14.90 -15.33
C PRO A 231 47.96 -16.31 -15.60
N VAL A 232 48.80 -17.18 -16.15
CA VAL A 232 48.59 -18.62 -16.06
C VAL A 232 48.67 -18.98 -14.57
N SER A 233 47.52 -19.23 -13.96
CA SER A 233 47.45 -19.82 -12.63
C SER A 233 47.50 -21.34 -12.80
N ASP A 234 48.67 -21.91 -12.52
CA ASP A 234 48.86 -23.35 -12.30
C ASP A 234 48.03 -23.80 -11.08
N LEU A 235 46.78 -24.17 -11.31
CA LEU A 235 46.06 -25.02 -10.36
C LEU A 235 46.54 -26.46 -10.56
N VAL A 236 47.61 -26.78 -9.82
CA VAL A 236 48.02 -28.15 -9.53
C VAL A 236 46.83 -28.88 -8.90
N SER A 237 46.37 -29.89 -9.62
CA SER A 237 45.46 -30.92 -9.13
C SER A 237 46.05 -31.56 -7.86
N SER A 238 45.38 -31.37 -6.73
CA SER A 238 45.50 -32.27 -5.59
C SER A 238 44.11 -32.59 -5.06
N SER A 239 43.68 -33.78 -5.45
CA SER A 239 42.67 -34.57 -4.79
C SER A 239 43.00 -34.79 -3.31
N ASN A 240 41.96 -35.13 -2.54
CA ASN A 240 41.99 -35.79 -1.23
C ASN A 240 42.16 -34.88 0.02
N LEU A 241 41.05 -34.57 0.71
CA LEU A 241 40.53 -35.33 1.87
C LEU A 241 39.59 -34.48 2.77
N VAL A 242 38.38 -35.03 2.98
CA VAL A 242 37.74 -35.24 4.31
C VAL A 242 36.96 -34.07 4.95
N SER A 243 35.64 -34.29 5.01
CA SER A 243 34.65 -33.80 5.99
C SER A 243 35.06 -34.10 7.44
N PRO A 244 34.71 -33.25 8.42
CA PRO A 244 33.69 -33.66 9.40
C PRO A 244 32.69 -32.53 9.72
N PHE A 245 31.38 -32.80 9.75
CA PHE A 245 30.53 -32.98 10.95
C PHE A 245 30.64 -31.81 11.96
N VAL A 246 29.57 -31.14 12.40
CA VAL A 246 28.21 -31.56 12.81
C VAL A 246 27.24 -30.42 12.58
#